data_AF-A0A812G6N0-F1
#
_entry.id   AF-A0A812G6N0-F1
#
_cell.length_a   1.000
_cell.length_b   1.000
_cell.length_c   1.000
_cell.angle_alpha   90.00
_cell.angle_beta   90.00
_cell.angle_gamma   90.00
#
_symmetry.space_group_name_H-M   'P 1'
#
loop_
_entity.id
_entity.type
_entity.pdbx_description
1 polymer ?
#
loop_
_entity_poly.entity_id
_entity_poly.type
_entity_poly.pdbx_seq_one_letter_code
_entity_poly.pdbx_strand_id
1 'polypeptide(L)'
;MAHRSFYPFAKPLNEQMQTLKNRMQAHLPCVDRVSFAKYHPKQGMLKSFAESEFDTWCLAHHEAPLRKLHNLSIAADNAIPRLVNDLYDINHCPRIQTLLKEGYHSSVAIPCYDRQSFTGFVFLNSIQPNAFSVEALNGLKPYFEMVQFAVESEDHVVNAIELLAERIQCLLPGYSPEVYSHTKRIGMYAQLIATELADSYQFSDEVVEQIGMFTRYHALSDIKLPADIVCNRRCVNAEQETLLTEHIEQCVESADNIVARIGNPVHPSVTLFQQITSYQYENLDGSGYPYGLDRSGIPIAAQIAAVANVFDVMTTHHPYRQAWSIPYALLELEKRVYQGLLSRECVNALRDHQGYLKQIIHKYPEHYAGMGLM
;
A
#
# COMPACT_ATOMS: atom_id res chain seq x y z
N MET A 1 -28.48 14.66 -2.38
CA MET A 1 -28.45 13.77 -3.56
C MET A 1 -28.28 14.60 -4.81
N ALA A 2 -27.07 14.63 -5.36
CA ALA A 2 -26.81 15.08 -6.72
C ALA A 2 -25.69 14.19 -7.25
N HIS A 3 -26.06 13.25 -8.14
CA HIS A 3 -25.11 12.42 -8.88
C HIS A 3 -24.20 13.35 -9.71
N ARG A 4 -22.97 13.57 -9.23
CA ARG A 4 -21.88 14.15 -10.02
C ARG A 4 -21.13 13.01 -10.71
N SER A 5 -21.75 12.44 -11.74
CA SER A 5 -21.11 11.52 -12.67
C SER A 5 -20.68 12.32 -13.89
N PHE A 6 -19.42 12.76 -13.95
CA PHE A 6 -18.68 13.00 -15.19
C PHE A 6 -17.17 13.05 -14.89
N TYR A 7 -16.64 11.91 -14.48
CA TYR A 7 -15.27 11.47 -14.82
C TYR A 7 -15.39 9.98 -15.16
N PRO A 8 -14.78 9.49 -16.26
CA PRO A 8 -14.65 8.06 -16.42
C PRO A 8 -13.86 7.58 -15.19
N PHE A 9 -14.43 6.68 -14.41
CA PHE A 9 -13.74 6.09 -13.26
C PHE A 9 -12.33 5.71 -13.70
N ALA A 10 -11.31 6.26 -13.05
CA ALA A 10 -9.96 5.76 -13.23
C ALA A 10 -10.00 4.32 -12.73
N LYS A 11 -9.96 3.36 -13.66
CA LYS A 11 -9.87 1.94 -13.32
C LYS A 11 -8.58 1.71 -12.53
N PRO A 12 -8.51 0.69 -11.65
CA PRO A 12 -7.25 0.28 -11.02
C PRO A 12 -6.11 0.24 -12.04
N LEU A 13 -4.90 0.64 -11.64
CA LEU A 13 -3.77 0.75 -12.55
C LEU A 13 -3.56 -0.53 -13.38
N ASN A 14 -3.68 -1.71 -12.76
CA ASN A 14 -3.59 -3.00 -13.46
C ASN A 14 -4.68 -3.20 -14.53
N GLU A 15 -5.90 -2.70 -14.35
CA GLU A 15 -6.94 -2.71 -15.40
C GLU A 15 -6.61 -1.74 -16.54
N GLN A 16 -5.99 -0.61 -16.22
CA GLN A 16 -5.47 0.31 -17.24
C GLN A 16 -4.35 -0.38 -18.04
N MET A 17 -3.44 -1.08 -17.35
CA MET A 17 -2.37 -1.88 -17.97
C MET A 17 -2.94 -2.97 -18.89
N GLN A 18 -3.98 -3.68 -18.45
CA GLN A 18 -4.66 -4.68 -19.28
C GLN A 18 -5.31 -4.06 -20.52
N THR A 19 -5.95 -2.90 -20.36
CA THR A 19 -6.56 -2.17 -21.48
C THR A 19 -5.50 -1.73 -22.49
N LEU A 20 -4.37 -1.20 -22.01
CA LEU A 20 -3.24 -0.79 -22.85
C LEU A 20 -2.61 -2.00 -23.54
N LYS A 21 -2.41 -3.11 -22.84
CA LYS A 21 -1.95 -4.38 -23.39
C LYS A 21 -2.84 -4.88 -24.53
N ASN A 22 -4.17 -4.84 -24.36
CA ASN A 22 -5.11 -5.25 -25.41
C ASN A 22 -5.02 -4.35 -26.66
N ARG A 23 -4.77 -3.05 -26.48
CA ARG A 23 -4.53 -2.13 -27.61
C ARG A 23 -3.18 -2.38 -28.28
N MET A 24 -2.12 -2.59 -27.50
CA MET A 24 -0.80 -2.95 -28.01
C MET A 24 -0.88 -4.25 -28.84
N GLN A 25 -1.60 -5.27 -28.36
CA GLN A 25 -1.82 -6.52 -29.08
C GLN A 25 -2.49 -6.34 -30.45
N ALA A 26 -3.40 -5.38 -30.60
CA ALA A 26 -4.02 -5.11 -31.89
C ALA A 26 -3.01 -4.60 -32.94
N HIS A 27 -1.90 -3.99 -32.50
CA HIS A 27 -0.80 -3.53 -33.38
C HIS A 27 0.35 -4.54 -33.47
N LEU A 28 0.64 -5.23 -32.38
CA LEU A 28 1.70 -6.22 -32.27
C LEU A 28 1.16 -7.46 -31.52
N PRO A 29 0.58 -8.44 -32.25
CA PRO A 29 -0.15 -9.57 -31.67
C PRO A 29 0.65 -10.46 -30.71
N CYS A 30 1.99 -10.42 -30.78
CA CYS A 30 2.85 -11.19 -29.91
C CYS A 30 3.06 -10.57 -28.51
N VAL A 31 2.49 -9.40 -28.21
CA VAL A 31 2.56 -8.82 -26.86
C VAL A 31 1.61 -9.58 -25.93
N ASP A 32 2.09 -10.55 -25.19
CA ASP A 32 1.24 -11.38 -24.32
C ASP A 32 1.04 -10.75 -22.93
N ARG A 33 2.08 -10.11 -22.39
CA ARG A 33 2.05 -9.43 -21.08
C ARG A 33 2.75 -8.08 -21.12
N VAL A 34 2.18 -7.11 -20.41
CA VAL A 34 2.77 -5.78 -20.15
C VAL A 34 2.89 -5.59 -18.64
N SER A 35 4.06 -5.17 -18.17
CA SER A 35 4.24 -4.80 -16.76
C SER A 35 5.16 -3.60 -16.61
N PHE A 36 5.04 -2.89 -15.50
CA PHE A 36 5.92 -1.79 -15.13
C PHE A 36 6.70 -2.16 -13.87
N ALA A 37 8.02 -1.95 -13.90
CA ALA A 37 8.85 -1.98 -12.70
C ALA A 37 9.36 -0.57 -12.40
N LYS A 38 9.05 -0.08 -11.21
CA LYS A 38 9.36 1.28 -10.77
C LYS A 38 10.72 1.33 -10.09
N TYR A 39 11.47 2.39 -10.38
CA TYR A 39 12.75 2.66 -9.73
C TYR A 39 12.56 3.55 -8.51
N HIS A 40 13.09 3.11 -7.37
CA HIS A 40 13.07 3.86 -6.11
C HIS A 40 14.47 4.44 -5.86
N PRO A 41 14.73 5.70 -6.24
CA PRO A 41 16.09 6.27 -6.28
C PRO A 41 16.75 6.31 -4.90
N LYS A 42 15.98 6.57 -3.83
CA LYS A 42 16.49 6.58 -2.44
C LYS A 42 17.05 5.21 -2.02
N GLN A 43 16.49 4.12 -2.55
CA GLN A 43 16.88 2.74 -2.20
C GLN A 43 17.81 2.12 -3.26
N GLY A 44 17.88 2.70 -4.47
CA GLY A 44 18.56 2.09 -5.62
C GLY A 44 17.92 0.78 -6.07
N MET A 45 16.63 0.60 -5.79
CA MET A 45 15.87 -0.63 -6.03
C MET A 45 14.93 -0.48 -7.22
N LEU A 46 14.83 -1.53 -8.03
CA LEU A 46 13.80 -1.70 -9.04
C LEU A 46 12.77 -2.68 -8.48
N LYS A 47 11.51 -2.26 -8.39
CA LYS A 47 10.41 -3.05 -7.82
C LYS A 47 9.31 -3.25 -8.85
N SER A 48 8.68 -4.42 -8.84
CA SER A 48 7.44 -4.62 -9.59
C SER A 48 6.39 -3.63 -9.08
N PHE A 49 5.60 -3.05 -9.98
CA PHE A 49 4.66 -1.98 -9.63
C PHE A 49 3.27 -2.21 -10.21
N ALA A 50 3.18 -2.51 -11.51
CA ALA A 50 1.90 -2.75 -12.17
C ALA A 50 2.02 -3.81 -13.27
N GLU A 51 0.94 -4.53 -13.55
CA GLU A 51 0.92 -5.52 -14.63
C GLU A 51 -0.47 -5.74 -15.25
N SER A 52 -0.49 -6.34 -16.44
CA SER A 52 -1.70 -6.57 -17.24
C SER A 52 -2.41 -7.90 -16.94
N GLU A 53 -1.79 -8.80 -16.18
CA GLU A 53 -2.33 -10.11 -15.84
C GLU A 53 -2.61 -10.19 -14.34
N PHE A 54 -3.79 -10.70 -13.97
CA PHE A 54 -4.28 -10.66 -12.58
C PHE A 54 -4.08 -11.99 -11.83
N ASP A 55 -3.87 -13.09 -12.56
CA ASP A 55 -3.81 -14.44 -11.98
C ASP A 55 -2.38 -14.93 -11.70
N THR A 56 -1.35 -14.18 -12.11
CA THR A 56 0.07 -14.58 -12.03
C THR A 56 0.78 -13.96 -10.83
N TRP A 57 0.26 -14.23 -9.62
CA TRP A 57 0.81 -13.71 -8.36
C TRP A 57 2.30 -14.00 -8.11
N CYS A 58 2.80 -15.11 -8.65
CA CYS A 58 4.22 -15.46 -8.58
C CYS A 58 5.14 -14.44 -9.29
N LEU A 59 4.59 -13.54 -10.09
CA LEU A 59 5.30 -12.47 -10.80
C LEU A 59 5.25 -11.11 -10.07
N ALA A 60 4.37 -10.96 -9.09
CA ALA A 60 4.24 -9.79 -8.22
C ALA A 60 5.37 -9.76 -7.16
N HIS A 61 5.52 -8.65 -6.44
CA HIS A 61 6.43 -8.48 -5.30
C HIS A 61 7.94 -8.68 -5.59
N HIS A 62 8.36 -8.80 -6.85
CA HIS A 62 9.77 -8.95 -7.17
C HIS A 62 10.51 -7.61 -7.09
N GLU A 63 11.56 -7.56 -6.27
CA GLU A 63 12.47 -6.41 -6.15
C GLU A 63 13.93 -6.81 -6.29
N ALA A 64 14.74 -5.95 -6.90
CA ALA A 64 16.18 -6.15 -7.02
C ALA A 64 16.94 -4.81 -7.12
N PRO A 65 18.17 -4.71 -6.58
CA PRO A 65 18.99 -3.52 -6.77
C PRO A 65 19.34 -3.34 -8.26
N LEU A 66 19.03 -2.18 -8.84
CA LEU A 66 19.27 -1.94 -10.28
C LEU A 66 20.75 -2.16 -10.66
N ARG A 67 21.67 -1.74 -9.78
CA ARG A 67 23.12 -1.95 -9.92
C ARG A 67 23.55 -3.41 -10.06
N LYS A 68 22.74 -4.38 -9.61
CA LYS A 68 23.01 -5.82 -9.75
C LYS A 68 22.47 -6.38 -11.07
N LEU A 69 21.62 -5.62 -11.77
CA LEU A 69 20.99 -6.01 -13.02
C LEU A 69 21.74 -5.35 -14.18
N HIS A 70 22.97 -5.81 -14.46
CA HIS A 70 23.92 -5.15 -15.37
C HIS A 70 23.30 -4.69 -16.70
N ASN A 71 22.62 -5.57 -17.42
CA ASN A 71 22.03 -5.25 -18.72
C ASN A 71 20.85 -4.26 -18.63
N LEU A 72 20.13 -4.24 -17.50
CA LEU A 72 19.08 -3.24 -17.25
C LEU A 72 19.70 -1.91 -16.84
N SER A 73 20.77 -1.89 -16.05
CA SER A 73 21.51 -0.66 -15.75
C SER A 73 22.01 0.02 -17.03
N ILE A 74 22.63 -0.74 -17.94
CA ILE A 74 23.08 -0.21 -19.24
C ILE A 74 21.91 0.35 -20.05
N ALA A 75 20.76 -0.34 -20.06
CA ALA A 75 19.57 0.14 -20.77
C ALA A 75 19.05 1.47 -20.19
N ALA A 76 19.01 1.59 -18.86
CA ALA A 76 18.64 2.81 -18.15
C ALA A 76 19.64 3.96 -18.36
N ASP A 77 20.93 3.67 -18.44
CA ASP A 77 21.96 4.71 -18.61
C ASP A 77 21.99 5.26 -20.05
N ASN A 78 21.70 4.41 -21.04
CA ASN A 78 21.80 4.77 -22.46
C ASN A 78 20.46 5.14 -23.11
N ALA A 79 19.33 4.98 -22.41
CA ALA A 79 17.98 5.12 -22.97
C ALA A 79 17.72 4.22 -24.19
N ILE A 80 18.31 3.02 -24.19
CA ILE A 80 18.16 2.02 -25.25
C ILE A 80 17.40 0.82 -24.68
N PRO A 81 16.30 0.37 -25.32
CA PRO A 81 15.59 -0.82 -24.88
C PRO A 81 16.49 -2.06 -24.85
N ARG A 82 16.36 -2.87 -23.80
CA ARG A 82 17.01 -4.18 -23.71
C ARG A 82 16.09 -5.23 -24.32
N LEU A 83 16.53 -5.86 -25.40
CA LEU A 83 15.78 -6.91 -26.08
C LEU A 83 16.38 -8.29 -25.80
N VAL A 84 15.53 -9.24 -25.43
CA VAL A 84 15.88 -10.64 -25.19
C VAL A 84 15.03 -11.50 -26.10
N ASN A 85 15.67 -12.08 -27.12
CA ASN A 85 15.01 -12.91 -28.11
C ASN A 85 14.57 -14.26 -27.54
N ASP A 86 15.39 -14.86 -26.70
CA ASP A 86 15.06 -16.09 -25.99
C ASP A 86 15.48 -15.97 -24.51
N LEU A 87 14.51 -16.14 -23.61
CA LEU A 87 14.73 -16.08 -22.16
C LEU A 87 15.58 -17.26 -21.65
N TYR A 88 15.66 -18.37 -22.40
CA TYR A 88 16.57 -19.48 -22.07
C TYR A 88 18.04 -19.04 -22.10
N ASP A 89 18.40 -18.05 -22.92
CA ASP A 89 19.77 -17.53 -23.02
C ASP A 89 20.25 -16.83 -21.73
N ILE A 90 19.31 -16.43 -20.87
CA ILE A 90 19.60 -15.69 -19.63
C ILE A 90 18.93 -16.31 -18.40
N ASN A 91 18.72 -17.64 -18.40
CA ASN A 91 17.99 -18.39 -17.36
C ASN A 91 18.72 -18.54 -16.00
N HIS A 92 19.63 -17.63 -15.69
CA HIS A 92 20.43 -17.64 -14.46
C HIS A 92 19.77 -16.85 -13.30
N CYS A 93 18.72 -16.07 -13.60
CA CYS A 93 18.03 -15.22 -12.63
C CYS A 93 16.68 -15.83 -12.23
N PRO A 94 16.30 -15.86 -10.93
CA PRO A 94 15.02 -16.37 -10.46
C PRO A 94 13.82 -15.75 -11.20
N ARG A 95 13.87 -14.44 -11.48
CA ARG A 95 12.81 -13.76 -12.23
C ARG A 95 12.59 -14.34 -13.63
N ILE A 96 13.68 -14.68 -14.32
CA ILE A 96 13.62 -15.27 -15.66
C ILE A 96 13.07 -16.69 -15.59
N GLN A 97 13.46 -17.46 -14.58
CA GLN A 97 12.92 -18.80 -14.33
C GLN A 97 11.41 -18.76 -14.10
N THR A 98 10.90 -17.79 -13.35
CA THR A 98 9.45 -17.62 -13.17
C THR A 98 8.75 -17.26 -14.48
N LEU A 99 9.30 -16.32 -15.26
CA LEU A 99 8.73 -15.97 -16.57
C LEU A 99 8.67 -17.18 -17.53
N LEU A 100 9.72 -18.00 -17.56
CA LEU A 100 9.76 -19.24 -18.33
C LEU A 100 8.73 -20.26 -17.84
N LYS A 101 8.54 -20.37 -16.53
CA LYS A 101 7.52 -21.25 -15.92
C LYS A 101 6.10 -20.86 -16.29
N GLU A 102 5.82 -19.56 -16.40
CA GLU A 102 4.54 -19.02 -16.88
C GLU A 102 4.41 -19.06 -18.43
N GLY A 103 5.43 -19.57 -19.13
CA GLY A 103 5.39 -19.83 -20.57
C GLY A 103 5.87 -18.68 -21.46
N TYR A 104 6.49 -17.63 -20.91
CA TYR A 104 7.09 -16.57 -21.73
C TYR A 104 8.48 -16.98 -22.23
N HIS A 105 8.74 -16.70 -23.50
CA HIS A 105 9.99 -17.03 -24.19
C HIS A 105 10.81 -15.82 -24.61
N SER A 106 10.22 -14.65 -24.77
CA SER A 106 10.98 -13.43 -25.10
C SER A 106 10.54 -12.24 -24.26
N SER A 107 11.41 -11.24 -24.15
CA SER A 107 11.13 -10.04 -23.35
C SER A 107 11.85 -8.80 -23.86
N VAL A 108 11.20 -7.65 -23.70
CA VAL A 108 11.81 -6.34 -23.89
C VAL A 108 11.66 -5.54 -22.61
N ALA A 109 12.71 -4.80 -22.23
CA ALA A 109 12.67 -3.79 -21.19
C ALA A 109 12.89 -2.40 -21.83
N ILE A 110 11.86 -1.56 -21.82
CA ILE A 110 11.88 -0.19 -22.34
C ILE A 110 12.11 0.77 -21.16
N PRO A 111 13.23 1.51 -21.11
CA PRO A 111 13.48 2.46 -20.04
C PRO A 111 12.56 3.69 -20.14
N CYS A 112 12.08 4.15 -18.98
CA CYS A 112 11.19 5.30 -18.83
C CYS A 112 11.86 6.42 -18.03
N TYR A 113 11.52 7.67 -18.35
CA TYR A 113 12.12 8.85 -17.72
C TYR A 113 11.11 9.99 -17.56
N ASP A 114 11.09 10.63 -16.38
CA ASP A 114 10.42 11.91 -16.14
C ASP A 114 11.48 13.00 -16.04
N ARG A 115 11.38 14.05 -16.87
CA ARG A 115 12.32 15.18 -16.91
C ARG A 115 13.81 14.76 -16.82
N GLN A 116 14.20 13.76 -17.62
CA GLN A 116 15.55 13.15 -17.68
C GLN A 116 15.95 12.29 -16.48
N SER A 117 15.10 12.14 -15.48
CA SER A 117 15.32 11.21 -14.36
C SER A 117 14.71 9.86 -14.69
N PHE A 118 15.50 8.78 -14.56
CA PHE A 118 15.04 7.42 -14.79
C PHE A 118 13.95 7.03 -13.77
N THR A 119 12.77 6.61 -14.26
CA THR A 119 11.60 6.28 -13.42
C THR A 119 11.34 4.78 -13.33
N GLY A 120 11.79 3.99 -14.31
CA GLY A 120 11.55 2.56 -14.32
C GLY A 120 11.60 1.94 -15.71
N PHE A 121 11.02 0.75 -15.84
CA PHE A 121 10.93 0.01 -17.10
C PHE A 121 9.51 -0.41 -17.39
N VAL A 122 9.07 -0.22 -18.63
CA VAL A 122 7.99 -1.02 -19.22
C VAL A 122 8.59 -2.33 -19.72
N PHE A 123 8.05 -3.45 -19.28
CA PHE A 123 8.37 -4.77 -19.77
C PHE A 123 7.26 -5.28 -20.69
N LEU A 124 7.66 -5.81 -21.84
CA LEU A 124 6.82 -6.64 -22.69
C LEU A 124 7.31 -8.08 -22.62
N ASN A 125 6.40 -9.04 -22.59
CA ASN A 125 6.71 -10.45 -22.68
C ASN A 125 5.87 -11.10 -23.78
N SER A 126 6.45 -12.11 -24.44
CA SER A 126 5.73 -12.96 -25.38
C SER A 126 5.96 -14.44 -25.05
N ILE A 127 4.96 -15.26 -25.32
CA ILE A 127 5.07 -16.72 -25.32
C ILE A 127 5.87 -17.25 -26.52
N GLN A 128 6.19 -16.38 -27.49
CA GLN A 128 7.00 -16.72 -28.65
C GLN A 128 8.45 -16.25 -28.47
N PRO A 129 9.46 -17.03 -28.86
CA PRO A 129 10.81 -16.54 -29.00
C PRO A 129 10.92 -15.59 -30.20
N ASN A 130 11.91 -14.70 -30.20
CA ASN A 130 12.17 -13.72 -31.28
C ASN A 130 10.95 -12.83 -31.64
N ALA A 131 10.07 -12.57 -30.68
CA ALA A 131 8.80 -11.89 -30.93
C ALA A 131 8.94 -10.38 -31.23
N PHE A 132 10.04 -9.75 -30.81
CA PHE A 132 10.20 -8.31 -30.82
C PHE A 132 11.32 -7.84 -31.76
N SER A 133 11.10 -6.73 -32.46
CA SER A 133 12.14 -6.00 -33.21
C SER A 133 12.09 -4.52 -32.87
N VAL A 134 13.16 -3.78 -33.15
CA VAL A 134 13.23 -2.33 -32.90
C VAL A 134 12.16 -1.58 -33.69
N GLU A 135 11.91 -1.99 -34.94
CA GLU A 135 10.89 -1.42 -35.81
C GLU A 135 9.48 -1.64 -35.24
N ALA A 136 9.20 -2.84 -34.75
CA ALA A 136 7.91 -3.15 -34.12
C ALA A 136 7.69 -2.33 -32.85
N LEU A 137 8.74 -2.15 -32.02
CA LEU A 137 8.68 -1.36 -30.79
C LEU A 137 8.46 0.14 -31.07
N ASN A 138 9.00 0.68 -32.17
CA ASN A 138 8.77 2.08 -32.55
C ASN A 138 7.28 2.37 -32.77
N GLY A 139 6.53 1.41 -33.33
CA GLY A 139 5.07 1.52 -33.49
C GLY A 139 4.30 1.52 -32.16
N LEU A 140 4.90 1.03 -31.08
CA LEU A 140 4.28 0.96 -29.76
C LEU A 140 4.66 2.14 -28.83
N LYS A 141 5.54 3.04 -29.26
CA LYS A 141 6.03 4.16 -28.44
C LYS A 141 4.93 4.96 -27.74
N PRO A 142 3.82 5.36 -28.39
CA PRO A 142 2.74 6.09 -27.72
C PRO A 142 2.11 5.30 -26.55
N TYR A 143 2.08 3.98 -26.64
CA TYR A 143 1.56 3.14 -25.57
C TYR A 143 2.51 3.06 -24.37
N PHE A 144 3.83 3.10 -24.58
CA PHE A 144 4.80 3.18 -23.48
C PHE A 144 4.67 4.50 -22.72
N GLU A 145 4.47 5.60 -23.44
CA GLU A 145 4.19 6.93 -22.85
C GLU A 145 2.87 6.91 -22.07
N MET A 146 1.83 6.24 -22.56
CA MET A 146 0.57 6.07 -21.83
C MET A 146 0.72 5.20 -20.57
N VAL A 147 1.50 4.11 -20.62
CA VAL A 147 1.80 3.28 -19.45
C VAL A 147 2.56 4.11 -18.41
N GLN A 148 3.61 4.82 -18.83
CA GLN A 148 4.39 5.68 -17.95
C GLN A 148 3.51 6.76 -17.31
N PHE A 149 2.68 7.44 -18.11
CA PHE A 149 1.74 8.44 -17.61
C PHE A 149 0.74 7.85 -16.59
N ALA A 150 0.18 6.67 -16.85
CA ALA A 150 -0.75 6.02 -15.92
C ALA A 150 -0.08 5.71 -14.57
N VAL A 151 1.14 5.16 -14.61
CA VAL A 151 1.94 4.87 -13.41
C VAL A 151 2.31 6.13 -12.65
N GLU A 152 2.80 7.16 -13.35
CA GLU A 152 3.19 8.44 -12.74
C GLU A 152 2.00 9.20 -12.17
N SER A 153 0.83 9.13 -12.83
CA SER A 153 -0.41 9.71 -12.34
C SER A 153 -0.86 9.04 -11.04
N GLU A 154 -0.80 7.72 -10.95
CA GLU A 154 -1.15 6.97 -9.73
C GLU A 154 -0.19 7.35 -8.59
N ASP A 155 1.12 7.36 -8.87
CA ASP A 155 2.14 7.77 -7.90
C ASP A 155 1.98 9.21 -7.44
N HIS A 156 1.58 10.12 -8.34
CA HIS A 156 1.35 11.51 -8.01
C HIS A 156 0.22 11.67 -6.99
N VAL A 157 -0.88 10.92 -7.17
CA VAL A 157 -2.02 10.93 -6.23
C VAL A 157 -1.59 10.41 -4.86
N VAL A 158 -0.90 9.26 -4.83
CA VAL A 158 -0.42 8.61 -3.60
C VAL A 158 0.52 9.55 -2.83
N ASN A 159 1.51 10.14 -3.51
CA ASN A 159 2.44 11.11 -2.91
C ASN A 159 1.75 12.39 -2.45
N ALA A 160 0.72 12.85 -3.17
CA ALA A 160 -0.06 14.02 -2.77
C ALA A 160 -0.86 13.75 -1.48
N ILE A 161 -1.46 12.57 -1.34
CA ILE A 161 -2.10 12.14 -0.07
C ILE A 161 -1.07 12.16 1.05
N GLU A 162 0.07 11.49 0.87
CA GLU A 162 1.11 11.39 1.91
C GLU A 162 1.59 12.78 2.35
N LEU A 163 1.95 13.64 1.39
CA LEU A 163 2.48 14.98 1.68
C LEU A 163 1.45 15.86 2.41
N LEU A 164 0.20 15.83 1.98
CA LEU A 164 -0.85 16.65 2.60
C LEU A 164 -1.20 16.12 3.99
N ALA A 165 -1.31 14.80 4.16
CA ALA A 165 -1.58 14.18 5.45
C ALA A 165 -0.44 14.41 6.45
N GLU A 166 0.82 14.26 6.02
CA GLU A 166 2.00 14.53 6.85
C GLU A 166 2.06 15.99 7.28
N ARG A 167 1.72 16.92 6.37
CA ARG A 167 1.65 18.35 6.71
C ARG A 167 0.59 18.65 7.76
N ILE A 168 -0.60 18.06 7.65
CA ILE A 168 -1.66 18.22 8.68
C ILE A 168 -1.13 17.67 10.00
N GLN A 169 -0.66 16.42 9.99
CA GLN A 169 -0.16 15.74 11.18
C GLN A 169 0.92 16.53 11.91
N CYS A 170 1.89 17.10 11.19
CA CYS A 170 2.98 17.88 11.78
C CYS A 170 2.52 19.22 12.39
N LEU A 171 1.36 19.75 11.97
CA LEU A 171 0.80 21.01 12.46
C LEU A 171 -0.16 20.82 13.63
N LEU A 172 -0.58 19.57 13.92
CA LEU A 172 -1.46 19.29 15.05
C LEU A 172 -0.73 19.54 16.38
N PRO A 173 -1.39 20.18 17.38
CA PRO A 173 -0.76 20.50 18.67
C PRO A 173 -0.18 19.29 19.42
N GLY A 174 -0.69 18.08 19.16
CA GLY A 174 -0.23 16.82 19.75
C GLY A 174 0.94 16.14 19.05
N TYR A 175 1.45 16.69 17.94
CA TYR A 175 2.56 16.08 17.20
C TYR A 175 3.82 16.03 18.07
N SER A 176 4.38 14.83 18.21
CA SER A 176 5.49 14.53 19.11
C SER A 176 6.32 13.37 18.58
N PRO A 177 7.53 13.14 19.10
CA PRO A 177 8.33 11.95 18.75
C PRO A 177 7.59 10.63 18.98
N GLU A 178 6.67 10.59 19.98
CA GLU A 178 5.83 9.42 20.19
C GLU A 178 4.80 9.24 19.08
N VAL A 179 4.08 10.30 18.70
CA VAL A 179 3.13 10.23 17.56
C VAL A 179 3.85 9.81 16.28
N TYR A 180 5.05 10.33 16.03
CA TYR A 180 5.87 9.88 14.91
C TYR A 180 6.19 8.38 15.00
N SER A 181 6.66 7.91 16.15
CA SER A 181 7.04 6.50 16.32
C SER A 181 5.83 5.57 16.21
N HIS A 182 4.70 5.93 16.84
CA HIS A 182 3.41 5.26 16.70
C HIS A 182 3.01 5.10 15.24
N THR A 183 3.00 6.20 14.48
CA THR A 183 2.57 6.16 13.08
C THR A 183 3.49 5.28 12.23
N LYS A 184 4.81 5.29 12.49
CA LYS A 184 5.74 4.36 11.83
C LYS A 184 5.47 2.90 12.19
N ARG A 185 5.24 2.58 13.47
CA ARG A 185 4.96 1.20 13.92
C ARG A 185 3.67 0.66 13.31
N ILE A 186 2.56 1.38 13.42
CA ILE A 186 1.27 0.94 12.86
C ILE A 186 1.32 0.76 11.35
N GLY A 187 2.06 1.62 10.63
CA GLY A 187 2.22 1.47 9.18
C GLY A 187 2.96 0.18 8.82
N MET A 188 4.00 -0.16 9.57
CA MET A 188 4.75 -1.42 9.38
C MET A 188 3.94 -2.65 9.78
N TYR A 189 3.12 -2.57 10.84
CA TYR A 189 2.19 -3.65 11.20
C TYR A 189 1.12 -3.86 10.15
N ALA A 190 0.51 -2.77 9.65
CA ALA A 190 -0.50 -2.83 8.60
C ALA A 190 0.05 -3.40 7.29
N GLN A 191 1.26 -2.99 6.89
CA GLN A 191 1.93 -3.55 5.71
C GLN A 191 2.23 -5.05 5.87
N LEU A 192 2.69 -5.47 7.05
CA LEU A 192 2.90 -6.88 7.36
C LEU A 192 1.61 -7.68 7.22
N ILE A 193 0.53 -7.22 7.85
CA ILE A 193 -0.77 -7.88 7.76
C ILE A 193 -1.26 -7.92 6.31
N ALA A 194 -1.18 -6.80 5.58
CA ALA A 194 -1.60 -6.74 4.18
C ALA A 194 -0.80 -7.70 3.29
N THR A 195 0.49 -7.88 3.56
CA THR A 195 1.35 -8.83 2.85
C THR A 195 0.88 -10.28 3.07
N GLU A 196 0.58 -10.66 4.32
CA GLU A 196 0.09 -12.02 4.64
C GLU A 196 -1.30 -12.31 4.04
N LEU A 197 -2.11 -11.26 3.86
CA LEU A 197 -3.46 -11.37 3.30
C LEU A 197 -3.51 -11.18 1.79
N ALA A 198 -2.37 -10.89 1.16
CA ALA A 198 -2.32 -10.41 -0.22
C ALA A 198 -2.92 -11.45 -1.20
N ASP A 199 -2.61 -12.73 -1.03
CA ASP A 199 -3.14 -13.83 -1.85
C ASP A 199 -4.67 -14.01 -1.67
N SER A 200 -5.16 -13.89 -0.43
CA SER A 200 -6.56 -14.13 -0.10
C SER A 200 -7.49 -13.00 -0.56
N TYR A 201 -6.95 -11.77 -0.61
CA TYR A 201 -7.69 -10.56 -0.98
C TYR A 201 -7.25 -9.96 -2.33
N GLN A 202 -6.32 -10.60 -3.03
CA GLN A 202 -5.77 -10.16 -4.31
C GLN A 202 -5.19 -8.73 -4.26
N PHE A 203 -4.44 -8.41 -3.21
CA PHE A 203 -3.79 -7.09 -3.05
C PHE A 203 -2.48 -6.95 -3.82
N SER A 204 -2.43 -6.11 -4.86
CA SER A 204 -1.16 -5.82 -5.53
C SER A 204 -0.11 -5.24 -4.57
N ASP A 205 1.17 -5.29 -4.95
CA ASP A 205 2.29 -4.63 -4.25
C ASP A 205 1.95 -3.20 -3.84
N GLU A 206 1.33 -2.48 -4.76
CA GLU A 206 0.88 -1.12 -4.57
C GLU A 206 -0.15 -1.02 -3.45
N VAL A 207 -1.19 -1.85 -3.45
CA VAL A 207 -2.22 -1.83 -2.40
C VAL A 207 -1.61 -2.18 -1.04
N VAL A 208 -0.70 -3.15 -0.99
CA VAL A 208 0.02 -3.51 0.25
C VAL A 208 0.85 -2.34 0.78
N GLU A 209 1.63 -1.67 -0.08
CA GLU A 209 2.42 -0.49 0.29
C GLU A 209 1.51 0.67 0.75
N GLN A 210 0.42 0.92 0.02
CA GLN A 210 -0.54 1.98 0.32
C GLN A 210 -1.30 1.72 1.62
N ILE A 211 -1.71 0.49 1.94
CA ILE A 211 -2.34 0.16 3.23
C ILE A 211 -1.38 0.52 4.37
N GLY A 212 -0.12 0.11 4.27
CA GLY A 212 0.90 0.46 5.24
C GLY A 212 1.11 1.97 5.35
N MET A 213 1.20 2.66 4.22
CA MET A 213 1.43 4.10 4.17
C MET A 213 0.26 4.92 4.71
N PHE A 214 -0.96 4.66 4.25
CA PHE A 214 -2.17 5.38 4.64
C PHE A 214 -2.58 5.11 6.09
N THR A 215 -2.30 3.91 6.63
CA THR A 215 -2.50 3.63 8.07
C THR A 215 -1.66 4.55 8.97
N ARG A 216 -0.51 5.08 8.51
CA ARG A 216 0.26 6.08 9.26
C ARG A 216 -0.52 7.38 9.49
N TYR A 217 -1.51 7.65 8.65
CA TYR A 217 -2.35 8.85 8.67
C TYR A 217 -3.78 8.52 9.03
N HIS A 218 -4.01 7.36 9.68
CA HIS A 218 -5.33 6.90 10.05
C HIS A 218 -6.09 7.93 10.91
N ALA A 219 -5.39 8.66 11.78
CA ALA A 219 -5.97 9.67 12.65
C ALA A 219 -5.34 11.05 12.39
N LEU A 220 -6.12 11.94 11.77
CA LEU A 220 -5.77 13.34 11.51
C LEU A 220 -6.71 14.24 12.30
N SER A 221 -6.55 14.26 13.63
CA SER A 221 -7.38 15.01 14.56
C SER A 221 -6.53 15.61 15.69
N ASP A 222 -6.92 16.79 16.18
CA ASP A 222 -6.29 17.41 17.34
C ASP A 222 -6.77 16.81 18.68
N ILE A 223 -7.82 16.00 18.64
CA ILE A 223 -8.39 15.28 19.77
C ILE A 223 -7.59 13.99 19.99
N LYS A 224 -6.98 13.86 21.17
CA LYS A 224 -6.27 12.63 21.55
C LYS A 224 -7.22 11.68 22.28
N LEU A 225 -7.41 10.48 21.72
CA LEU A 225 -8.18 9.43 22.38
C LEU A 225 -7.36 8.74 23.49
N PRO A 226 -7.96 8.53 24.68
CA PRO A 226 -7.43 7.62 25.70
C PRO A 226 -7.24 6.18 25.17
N ALA A 227 -6.20 5.51 25.67
CA ALA A 227 -5.82 4.17 25.21
C ALA A 227 -6.91 3.10 25.46
N ASP A 228 -7.71 3.27 26.51
CA ASP A 228 -8.85 2.41 26.83
C ASP A 228 -9.98 2.55 25.80
N ILE A 229 -10.27 3.76 25.30
CA ILE A 229 -11.23 3.97 24.21
C ILE A 229 -10.76 3.27 22.94
N VAL A 230 -9.48 3.45 22.57
CA VAL A 230 -8.92 2.81 21.37
C VAL A 230 -8.97 1.28 21.47
N CYS A 231 -8.67 0.73 22.66
CA CYS A 231 -8.63 -0.71 22.89
C CYS A 231 -10.01 -1.37 23.11
N ASN A 232 -11.01 -0.64 23.60
CA ASN A 232 -12.34 -1.18 23.91
C ASN A 232 -13.44 -0.14 23.67
N ARG A 233 -14.00 -0.18 22.46
CA ARG A 233 -15.05 0.74 22.02
C ARG A 233 -16.46 0.32 22.45
N ARG A 234 -16.62 -0.88 23.03
CA ARG A 234 -17.92 -1.42 23.45
C ARG A 234 -18.39 -0.89 24.81
N CYS A 235 -17.46 -0.43 25.64
CA CYS A 235 -17.73 0.04 27.00
C CYS A 235 -17.33 1.50 27.18
N VAL A 236 -17.72 2.34 26.22
CA VAL A 236 -17.56 3.80 26.33
C VAL A 236 -18.76 4.39 27.07
N ASN A 237 -18.51 5.34 27.97
CA ASN A 237 -19.57 6.16 28.55
C ASN A 237 -19.96 7.31 27.59
N ALA A 238 -21.01 8.06 27.91
CA ALA A 238 -21.50 9.14 27.04
C ALA A 238 -20.43 10.21 26.70
N GLU A 239 -19.56 10.55 27.66
CA GLU A 239 -18.46 11.52 27.43
C GLU A 239 -17.40 10.94 26.49
N GLN A 240 -17.03 9.67 26.68
CA GLN A 240 -16.10 8.95 25.83
C GLN A 240 -16.65 8.74 24.41
N GLU A 241 -17.95 8.51 24.28
CA GLU A 241 -18.65 8.40 23.00
C GLU A 241 -18.67 9.72 22.24
N THR A 242 -18.96 10.84 22.92
CA THR A 242 -18.84 12.18 22.33
C THR A 242 -17.41 12.45 21.86
N LEU A 243 -16.42 12.19 22.72
CA LEU A 243 -15.00 12.39 22.38
C LEU A 243 -14.56 11.54 21.18
N LEU A 244 -14.99 10.27 21.13
CA LEU A 244 -14.72 9.37 20.02
C LEU A 244 -15.36 9.86 18.72
N THR A 245 -16.61 10.32 18.78
CA THR A 245 -17.34 10.82 17.62
C THR A 245 -16.68 12.09 17.06
N GLU A 246 -16.38 13.07 17.91
CA GLU A 246 -15.70 14.31 17.51
C GLU A 246 -14.32 14.03 16.89
N HIS A 247 -13.56 13.09 17.49
CA HIS A 247 -12.28 12.67 16.93
C HIS A 247 -12.43 12.08 15.52
N ILE A 248 -13.40 11.17 15.33
CA ILE A 248 -13.66 10.53 14.03
C ILE A 248 -14.11 11.58 13.01
N GLU A 249 -15.03 12.46 13.37
CA GLU A 249 -15.54 13.52 12.48
C GLU A 249 -14.40 14.42 12.00
N GLN A 250 -13.50 14.84 12.88
CA GLN A 250 -12.32 15.62 12.48
C GLN A 250 -11.36 14.84 11.57
N CYS A 251 -11.17 13.53 11.82
CA CYS A 251 -10.33 12.68 10.96
C CYS A 251 -10.91 12.59 9.54
N VAL A 252 -12.23 12.37 9.44
CA VAL A 252 -12.95 12.30 8.16
C VAL A 252 -12.93 13.66 7.46
N GLU A 253 -13.18 14.76 8.17
CA GLU A 253 -13.12 16.11 7.60
C GLU A 253 -11.71 16.43 7.06
N SER A 254 -10.66 16.07 7.82
CA SER A 254 -9.27 16.25 7.38
C SER A 254 -8.96 15.41 6.13
N ALA A 255 -9.44 14.16 6.08
CA ALA A 255 -9.29 13.31 4.91
C ALA A 255 -10.04 13.89 3.69
N ASP A 256 -11.28 14.33 3.85
CA ASP A 256 -12.08 14.95 2.79
C ASP A 256 -11.44 16.24 2.27
N ASN A 257 -10.83 17.04 3.15
CA ASN A 257 -10.07 18.22 2.76
C ASN A 257 -8.81 17.87 1.94
N ILE A 258 -8.12 16.77 2.27
CA ILE A 258 -7.02 16.26 1.44
C ILE A 258 -7.55 15.87 0.06
N VAL A 259 -8.61 15.07 0.00
CA VAL A 259 -9.22 14.59 -1.25
C VAL A 259 -9.68 15.75 -2.13
N ALA A 260 -10.31 16.77 -1.54
CA ALA A 260 -10.74 17.96 -2.26
C ALA A 260 -9.58 18.73 -2.90
N ARG A 261 -8.39 18.72 -2.30
CA ARG A 261 -7.20 19.42 -2.82
C ARG A 261 -6.47 18.66 -3.92
N ILE A 262 -6.47 17.32 -3.87
CA ILE A 262 -5.87 16.49 -4.91
C ILE A 262 -6.73 16.58 -6.19
N GLY A 263 -8.05 16.60 -6.03
CA GLY A 263 -8.97 16.35 -7.14
C GLY A 263 -8.97 14.86 -7.49
N ASN A 264 -10.03 14.36 -8.12
CA ASN A 264 -10.25 12.93 -8.42
C ASN A 264 -10.64 12.05 -7.19
N PRO A 265 -11.80 12.30 -6.56
CA PRO A 265 -12.27 11.56 -5.38
C PRO A 265 -12.57 10.07 -5.64
N VAL A 266 -12.68 9.66 -6.91
CA VAL A 266 -12.99 8.27 -7.29
C VAL A 266 -11.73 7.44 -7.59
N HIS A 267 -10.54 8.02 -7.39
CA HIS A 267 -9.30 7.30 -7.60
C HIS A 267 -9.16 6.14 -6.60
N PRO A 268 -8.65 4.95 -7.01
CA PRO A 268 -8.52 3.80 -6.12
C PRO A 268 -7.72 4.10 -4.84
N SER A 269 -6.57 4.76 -4.97
CA SER A 269 -5.75 5.20 -3.82
C SER A 269 -6.48 6.16 -2.87
N VAL A 270 -7.31 7.06 -3.40
CA VAL A 270 -8.13 7.99 -2.59
C VAL A 270 -9.21 7.22 -1.84
N THR A 271 -9.87 6.30 -2.54
CA THR A 271 -10.90 5.44 -1.94
C THR A 271 -10.30 4.60 -0.81
N LEU A 272 -9.12 4.00 -1.01
CA LEU A 272 -8.41 3.23 0.00
C LEU A 272 -8.05 4.09 1.22
N PHE A 273 -7.51 5.29 1.01
CA PHE A 273 -7.22 6.24 2.09
C PHE A 273 -8.48 6.57 2.91
N GLN A 274 -9.58 6.94 2.24
CA GLN A 274 -10.86 7.23 2.89
C GLN A 274 -11.43 6.02 3.63
N GLN A 275 -11.32 4.81 3.08
CA GLN A 275 -11.77 3.59 3.76
C GLN A 275 -11.05 3.40 5.10
N ILE A 276 -9.73 3.57 5.12
CA ILE A 276 -8.92 3.44 6.33
C ILE A 276 -9.31 4.51 7.35
N THR A 277 -9.36 5.79 6.96
CA THR A 277 -9.64 6.89 7.89
C THR A 277 -11.05 6.82 8.46
N SER A 278 -12.04 6.43 7.66
CA SER A 278 -13.46 6.49 8.04
C SER A 278 -13.96 5.27 8.81
N TYR A 279 -13.39 4.07 8.57
CA TYR A 279 -14.00 2.83 9.06
C TYR A 279 -13.13 2.03 10.05
N GLN A 280 -11.89 2.42 10.34
CA GLN A 280 -11.04 1.71 11.30
C GLN A 280 -11.58 1.71 12.76
N TYR A 281 -12.55 2.59 13.05
CA TYR A 281 -13.20 2.69 14.36
C TYR A 281 -14.43 1.77 14.49
N GLU A 282 -14.84 1.13 13.41
CA GLU A 282 -15.89 0.12 13.40
C GLU A 282 -15.42 -1.18 14.08
N ASN A 283 -16.37 -1.93 14.64
CA ASN A 283 -16.15 -3.27 15.20
C ASN A 283 -16.93 -4.26 14.35
N LEU A 284 -16.40 -5.47 14.14
CA LEU A 284 -17.01 -6.43 13.20
C LEU A 284 -18.40 -6.94 13.64
N ASP A 285 -18.79 -6.71 14.90
CA ASP A 285 -20.10 -7.05 15.46
C ASP A 285 -21.12 -5.90 15.37
N GLY A 286 -20.77 -4.76 14.76
CA GLY A 286 -21.64 -3.58 14.65
C GLY A 286 -21.63 -2.65 15.87
N SER A 287 -20.85 -2.95 16.91
CA SER A 287 -20.75 -2.08 18.10
C SER A 287 -19.77 -0.92 17.97
N GLY A 288 -19.20 -0.72 16.77
CA GLY A 288 -18.23 0.34 16.52
C GLY A 288 -18.86 1.64 16.05
N TYR A 289 -17.99 2.60 15.73
CA TYR A 289 -18.36 3.97 15.39
C TYR A 289 -17.70 4.39 14.07
N PRO A 290 -18.31 5.34 13.31
CA PRO A 290 -19.53 6.08 13.65
C PRO A 290 -20.82 5.49 13.05
N TYR A 291 -20.74 4.50 12.17
CA TYR A 291 -21.88 4.01 11.39
C TYR A 291 -22.46 2.69 11.90
N GLY A 292 -21.77 1.98 12.80
CA GLY A 292 -22.24 0.72 13.38
C GLY A 292 -22.27 -0.41 12.34
N LEU A 293 -21.24 -0.46 11.48
CA LEU A 293 -21.16 -1.44 10.40
C LEU A 293 -20.81 -2.83 10.94
N ASP A 294 -21.41 -3.87 10.36
CA ASP A 294 -20.96 -5.23 10.59
C ASP A 294 -19.76 -5.61 9.70
N ARG A 295 -19.21 -6.82 9.91
CA ARG A 295 -18.09 -7.37 9.14
C ARG A 295 -18.23 -7.17 7.63
N SER A 296 -19.42 -7.31 7.06
CA SER A 296 -19.63 -7.24 5.60
C SER A 296 -19.55 -5.81 5.07
N GLY A 297 -19.83 -4.81 5.92
CA GLY A 297 -19.74 -3.40 5.59
C GLY A 297 -18.37 -2.77 5.79
N ILE A 298 -17.47 -3.40 6.55
CA ILE A 298 -16.15 -2.82 6.90
C ILE A 298 -15.09 -3.28 5.89
N PRO A 299 -14.47 -2.37 5.11
CA PRO A 299 -13.41 -2.72 4.18
C PRO A 299 -12.23 -3.39 4.88
N ILE A 300 -11.65 -4.42 4.27
CA ILE A 300 -10.52 -5.17 4.84
C ILE A 300 -9.33 -4.25 5.20
N ALA A 301 -9.05 -3.21 4.42
CA ALA A 301 -8.01 -2.24 4.73
C ALA A 301 -8.24 -1.51 6.07
N ALA A 302 -9.49 -1.19 6.39
CA ALA A 302 -9.87 -0.59 7.67
C ALA A 302 -9.74 -1.60 8.83
N GLN A 303 -10.07 -2.88 8.59
CA GLN A 303 -9.87 -3.95 9.59
C GLN A 303 -8.38 -4.16 9.89
N ILE A 304 -7.52 -4.08 8.87
CA ILE A 304 -6.06 -4.14 9.01
C ILE A 304 -5.56 -2.97 9.86
N ALA A 305 -5.96 -1.74 9.52
CA ALA A 305 -5.59 -0.54 10.26
C ALA A 305 -6.05 -0.60 11.73
N ALA A 306 -7.29 -1.07 11.98
CA ALA A 306 -7.83 -1.24 13.32
C ALA A 306 -6.99 -2.20 14.16
N VAL A 307 -6.63 -3.37 13.63
CA VAL A 307 -5.80 -4.36 14.33
C VAL A 307 -4.40 -3.82 14.59
N ALA A 308 -3.78 -3.16 13.60
CA ALA A 308 -2.46 -2.55 13.74
C ALA A 308 -2.44 -1.46 14.83
N ASN A 309 -3.46 -0.59 14.86
CA ASN A 309 -3.58 0.48 15.84
C ASN A 309 -3.81 -0.07 17.27
N VAL A 310 -4.76 -1.01 17.42
CA VAL A 310 -5.04 -1.63 18.73
C VAL A 310 -3.80 -2.37 19.25
N PHE A 311 -3.07 -3.10 18.39
CA PHE A 311 -1.83 -3.76 18.78
C PHE A 311 -0.79 -2.75 19.27
N ASP A 312 -0.54 -1.66 18.53
CA ASP A 312 0.45 -0.67 18.93
C ASP A 312 0.12 -0.02 20.27
N VAL A 313 -1.14 0.37 20.47
CA VAL A 313 -1.62 0.94 21.74
C VAL A 313 -1.44 -0.04 22.90
N MET A 314 -1.59 -1.35 22.67
CA MET A 314 -1.36 -2.35 23.70
C MET A 314 0.11 -2.52 24.07
N THR A 315 1.01 -2.40 23.10
CA THR A 315 2.44 -2.66 23.25
C THR A 315 3.27 -1.41 23.52
N THR A 316 2.62 -0.29 23.88
CA THR A 316 3.25 1.01 24.15
C THR A 316 2.83 1.56 25.51
N HIS A 317 3.72 2.33 26.13
CA HIS A 317 3.48 3.02 27.38
C HIS A 317 2.57 4.23 27.16
N HIS A 318 1.53 4.33 28.00
CA HIS A 318 0.60 5.46 28.07
C HIS A 318 0.64 6.05 29.49
N PRO A 319 0.16 7.29 29.73
CA PRO A 319 0.40 7.97 31.01
C PRO A 319 -0.15 7.20 32.23
N TYR A 320 -1.16 6.36 31.97
CA TYR A 320 -1.90 5.61 32.97
C TYR A 320 -1.80 4.09 32.77
N ARG A 321 -0.95 3.61 31.85
CA ARG A 321 -0.88 2.18 31.50
C ARG A 321 0.49 1.77 30.99
N GLN A 322 1.03 0.71 31.59
CA GLN A 322 2.25 0.08 31.07
C GLN A 322 1.98 -0.74 29.80
N ALA A 323 2.96 -0.74 28.89
CA ALA A 323 2.98 -1.56 27.71
C ALA A 323 2.86 -3.04 28.10
N TRP A 324 2.08 -3.78 27.33
CA TRP A 324 2.03 -5.23 27.44
C TRP A 324 3.17 -5.87 26.65
N SER A 325 3.61 -7.03 27.12
CA SER A 325 4.47 -7.90 26.31
C SER A 325 3.73 -8.31 25.03
N ILE A 326 4.47 -8.51 23.92
CA ILE A 326 3.89 -8.96 22.65
C ILE A 326 3.00 -10.21 22.83
N PRO A 327 3.43 -11.28 23.54
CA PRO A 327 2.57 -12.44 23.73
C PRO A 327 1.26 -12.11 24.47
N TYR A 328 1.31 -11.24 25.48
CA TYR A 328 0.11 -10.84 26.21
C TYR A 328 -0.82 -9.98 25.36
N ALA A 329 -0.28 -9.04 24.59
CA ALA A 329 -1.07 -8.23 23.65
C ALA A 329 -1.78 -9.12 22.59
N LEU A 330 -1.08 -10.12 22.05
CA LEU A 330 -1.68 -11.06 21.10
C LEU A 330 -2.81 -11.90 21.72
N LEU A 331 -2.65 -12.39 22.95
CA LEU A 331 -3.72 -13.07 23.67
C LEU A 331 -4.95 -12.17 23.88
N GLU A 332 -4.72 -10.88 24.16
CA GLU A 332 -5.78 -9.89 24.31
C GLU A 332 -6.46 -9.54 22.97
N LEU A 333 -5.75 -9.59 21.85
CA LEU A 333 -6.33 -9.50 20.52
C LEU A 333 -7.16 -10.75 20.17
N GLU A 334 -6.69 -11.95 20.52
CA GLU A 334 -7.45 -13.20 20.31
C GLU A 334 -8.78 -13.20 21.09
N LYS A 335 -8.79 -12.65 22.31
CA LYS A 335 -10.04 -12.43 23.07
C LYS A 335 -11.00 -11.50 22.33
N ARG A 336 -10.50 -10.42 21.71
CA ARG A 336 -11.31 -9.49 20.91
C ARG A 336 -11.85 -10.14 19.64
N VAL A 337 -11.07 -11.01 19.00
CA VAL A 337 -11.53 -11.83 17.88
C VAL A 337 -12.68 -12.74 18.33
N TYR A 338 -12.55 -13.40 19.48
CA TYR A 338 -13.63 -14.25 20.03
C TYR A 338 -14.90 -13.45 20.35
N GLN A 339 -14.75 -12.21 20.81
CA GLN A 339 -15.86 -11.28 21.06
C GLN A 339 -16.49 -10.72 19.78
N GLY A 340 -15.94 -11.01 18.59
CA GLY A 340 -16.43 -10.50 17.32
C GLY A 340 -16.00 -9.07 17.00
N LEU A 341 -15.01 -8.51 17.71
CA LEU A 341 -14.61 -7.11 17.54
C LEU A 341 -13.57 -6.91 16.43
N LEU A 342 -12.61 -7.84 16.30
CA LEU A 342 -11.46 -7.73 15.39
C LEU A 342 -11.37 -8.92 14.42
N SER A 343 -10.66 -8.73 13.31
CA SER A 343 -10.50 -9.81 12.32
C SER A 343 -9.48 -10.85 12.78
N ARG A 344 -9.87 -12.12 12.66
CA ARG A 344 -9.03 -13.27 13.03
C ARG A 344 -7.78 -13.36 12.15
N GLU A 345 -7.94 -13.18 10.84
CA GLU A 345 -6.84 -13.30 9.88
C GLU A 345 -5.78 -12.21 10.10
N CYS A 346 -6.21 -10.97 10.36
CA CYS A 346 -5.31 -9.87 10.69
C CYS A 346 -4.52 -10.12 11.99
N VAL A 347 -5.18 -10.65 13.03
CA VAL A 347 -4.51 -10.97 14.30
C VAL A 347 -3.55 -12.15 14.15
N ASN A 348 -3.92 -13.17 13.36
CA ASN A 348 -3.03 -14.29 13.07
C ASN A 348 -1.75 -13.83 12.34
N ALA A 349 -1.87 -12.92 11.36
CA ALA A 349 -0.72 -12.37 10.64
C ALA A 349 0.31 -11.74 11.59
N LEU A 350 -0.14 -10.98 12.60
CA LEU A 350 0.74 -10.45 13.66
C LEU A 350 1.35 -11.57 14.51
N ARG A 351 0.53 -12.53 14.95
CA ARG A 351 0.95 -13.63 15.83
C ARG A 351 2.07 -14.48 15.20
N ASP A 352 1.96 -14.73 13.90
CA ASP A 352 2.89 -15.59 13.18
C ASP A 352 4.23 -14.88 12.91
N HIS A 353 4.32 -13.56 13.16
CA HIS A 353 5.48 -12.71 12.88
C HIS A 353 6.06 -11.96 14.11
N GLN A 354 5.91 -12.51 15.32
CA GLN A 354 6.37 -11.88 16.57
C GLN A 354 7.84 -11.40 16.57
N GLY A 355 8.73 -12.14 15.89
CA GLY A 355 10.14 -11.75 15.76
C GLY A 355 10.32 -10.41 15.02
N TYR A 356 9.53 -10.19 13.97
CA TYR A 356 9.53 -8.95 13.21
C TYR A 356 8.86 -7.81 13.99
N LEU A 357 7.75 -8.09 14.70
CA LEU A 357 7.10 -7.10 15.59
C LEU A 357 8.08 -6.54 16.63
N LYS A 358 8.90 -7.41 17.23
CA LYS A 358 9.95 -6.99 18.17
C LYS A 358 10.98 -6.06 17.54
N GLN A 359 11.36 -6.30 16.28
CA GLN A 359 12.29 -5.43 15.55
C GLN A 359 11.67 -4.06 15.26
N ILE A 360 10.38 -4.01 14.92
CA ILE A 360 9.65 -2.75 14.70
C ILE A 360 9.63 -1.90 15.98
N ILE A 361 9.25 -2.49 17.13
CA ILE A 361 9.23 -1.79 18.42
C ILE A 361 10.64 -1.30 18.80
N HIS A 362 11.68 -2.11 18.57
CA HIS A 362 13.06 -1.71 18.86
C HIS A 362 13.54 -0.56 17.96
N LYS A 363 13.15 -0.57 16.68
CA LYS A 363 13.52 0.47 15.71
C LYS A 363 12.82 1.80 15.98
N TYR A 364 11.58 1.75 16.47
CA TYR A 364 10.77 2.91 16.81
C TYR A 364 10.31 2.82 18.26
N PRO A 365 11.24 3.02 19.23
CA PRO A 365 10.90 2.92 20.64
C PRO A 365 9.88 4.00 21.02
N GLU A 366 9.19 3.80 22.12
CA GLU A 366 8.33 4.84 22.67
C GLU A 366 9.15 6.01 23.24
N HIS A 367 8.62 7.22 23.09
CA HIS A 367 9.26 8.45 23.52
C HIS A 367 8.41 9.11 24.60
N TYR A 368 8.54 8.61 25.84
CA TYR A 368 7.85 9.17 26.99
C TYR A 368 8.70 10.27 27.66
N ALA A 369 8.22 11.51 27.65
CA ALA A 369 8.88 12.64 28.34
C ALA A 369 8.70 12.62 29.88
N GLY A 370 8.07 11.59 30.45
CA GLY A 370 7.68 11.51 31.86
C GLY A 370 8.64 10.78 32.81
N MET A 371 9.77 10.26 32.34
CA MET A 371 10.81 9.66 33.19
C MET A 371 12.08 10.52 33.24
N GLY A 372 11.90 11.84 33.32
CA GLY A 372 12.93 12.79 33.70
C GLY A 372 12.56 13.46 35.02
N LEU A 373 12.87 12.78 36.14
CA LEU A 373 13.14 13.28 37.50
C LEU A 373 13.04 12.08 38.47
N MET A 374 14.12 11.30 38.55
CA MET A 374 14.59 10.75 39.82
C MET A 374 15.69 11.65 40.36
#